data_AF-A0A7S3BVU1-F1
#
_entry.id   AF-A0A7S3BVU1-F1
#
_cell.length_a   1.000
_cell.length_b   1.000
_cell.length_c   1.000
_cell.angle_alpha   90.00
_cell.angle_beta   90.00
_cell.angle_gamma   90.00
#
_symmetry.space_group_name_H-M   'P 1'
#
loop_
_entity.id
_entity.type
_entity.pdbx_description
1 polymer ?
#
loop_
_entity_poly.entity_id
_entity_poly.type
_entity_poly.pdbx_seq_one_letter_code
_entity_poly.pdbx_strand_id
1 'polypeptide(L)'
;SATVLCYGQTGTGKTYTLQGMISKVAEDLPAGAKVELTFVEIHGAKVFDLLAGRALVHLRQAGDGRVHVRGTTRAVASGGHGLLTVCSGALALRASEATERNHAS
;
A
#
# COMPACT_ATOMS: atom_id res chain seq x y z
N SER A 1 1.09 15.31 9.00
CA SER A 1 1.52 14.13 8.22
C SER A 1 2.10 13.12 9.20
N ALA A 2 1.74 11.85 9.09
CA ALA A 2 2.27 10.78 9.93
C ALA A 2 2.75 9.66 9.02
N THR A 3 3.86 9.01 9.39
CA THR A 3 4.44 7.88 8.67
C THR A 3 4.62 6.73 9.65
N VAL A 4 4.11 5.56 9.28
CA VAL A 4 4.26 4.33 10.07
C VAL A 4 5.14 3.37 9.29
N LEU A 5 6.10 2.75 9.98
CA LEU A 5 6.99 1.75 9.40
C LEU A 5 6.80 0.42 10.12
N CYS A 6 6.48 -0.63 9.37
CA CYS A 6 6.50 -2.00 9.88
C CYS A 6 7.90 -2.59 9.61
N TYR A 7 8.76 -2.64 10.63
CA TYR A 7 10.15 -3.13 10.53
C TYR A 7 10.38 -4.40 11.35
N GLY A 8 11.17 -5.34 10.82
CA GLY A 8 11.42 -6.65 11.45
C GLY A 8 11.82 -7.72 10.43
N GLN A 9 12.27 -8.88 10.90
CA GLN A 9 12.68 -10.01 10.06
C GLN A 9 11.52 -10.61 9.25
N THR A 10 11.81 -11.31 8.16
CA THR A 10 10.78 -12.03 7.39
C THR A 10 10.06 -13.04 8.29
N GLY A 11 8.74 -13.17 8.13
CA GLY A 11 7.90 -14.05 8.96
C GLY A 11 7.41 -13.43 10.28
N THR A 12 7.89 -12.26 10.71
CA THR A 12 7.48 -11.65 12.00
C THR A 12 6.16 -10.88 11.96
N GLY A 13 5.26 -11.19 11.02
CA GLY A 13 3.91 -10.61 11.00
C GLY A 13 3.77 -9.17 10.47
N LYS A 14 4.79 -8.56 9.86
CA LYS A 14 4.71 -7.17 9.36
C LYS A 14 3.51 -6.89 8.46
N THR A 15 3.24 -7.79 7.50
CA THR A 15 2.09 -7.66 6.59
C THR A 15 0.76 -7.78 7.35
N TYR A 16 0.69 -8.69 8.33
CA TYR A 16 -0.47 -8.86 9.19
C TYR A 16 -0.76 -7.59 10.00
N THR A 17 0.28 -6.99 10.61
CA THR A 17 0.15 -5.73 11.34
C THR A 17 -0.29 -4.58 10.44
N LEU A 18 0.25 -4.45 9.23
CA LEU A 18 -0.17 -3.42 8.27
C LEU A 18 -1.65 -3.57 7.89
N GLN A 19 -2.11 -4.79 7.62
CA GLN A 19 -3.53 -5.06 7.33
C GLN A 19 -4.42 -4.69 8.52
N GLY A 20 -4.02 -5.06 9.74
CA GLY A 20 -4.74 -4.67 10.96
C GLY A 20 -4.82 -3.15 11.15
N MET A 21 -3.75 -2.42 10.83
CA MET A 21 -3.76 -0.94 10.87
C MET A 21 -4.74 -0.36 9.84
N ILE A 22 -4.76 -0.88 8.62
CA ILE A 22 -5.73 -0.45 7.59
C ILE A 22 -7.15 -0.70 8.07
N SER A 23 -7.43 -1.85 8.69
CA SER A 23 -8.74 -2.15 9.29
C SER A 23 -9.12 -1.15 10.38
N LYS A 24 -8.20 -0.79 11.27
CA LYS A 24 -8.51 0.21 12.31
C LYS A 24 -8.73 1.62 11.75
N VAL A 25 -7.93 2.03 10.78
CA VAL A 25 -8.19 3.28 10.06
C VAL A 25 -9.58 3.26 9.42
N ALA A 26 -9.97 2.16 8.78
CA ALA A 26 -11.28 2.03 8.15
C ALA A 26 -12.45 2.08 9.15
N GLU A 27 -12.29 1.48 10.33
CA GLU A 27 -13.27 1.53 11.42
C GLU A 27 -13.42 2.95 11.99
N ASP A 28 -12.32 3.69 12.09
CA ASP A 28 -12.29 5.05 12.65
C ASP A 28 -12.74 6.14 11.67
N LEU A 29 -13.01 5.80 10.41
CA LEU A 29 -13.47 6.78 9.42
C LEU A 29 -14.88 7.30 9.77
N PRO A 30 -15.10 8.63 9.73
CA PRO A 30 -16.43 9.19 9.94
C PRO A 30 -17.40 8.76 8.82
N ALA A 31 -18.68 8.72 9.14
CA ALA A 31 -19.73 8.42 8.17
C ALA A 31 -19.65 9.36 6.96
N GLY A 32 -19.67 8.80 5.75
CA GLY A 32 -19.58 9.56 4.50
C GLY A 32 -18.17 10.06 4.13
N ALA A 33 -17.12 9.66 4.88
CA ALA A 33 -15.75 10.00 4.52
C ALA A 33 -15.39 9.52 3.11
N LYS A 34 -14.66 10.36 2.38
CA LYS A 34 -13.99 9.98 1.12
C LYS A 34 -12.49 9.98 1.35
N VAL A 35 -11.84 8.87 1.02
CA VAL A 35 -10.39 8.70 1.18
C VAL A 35 -9.78 8.57 -0.20
N GLU A 36 -8.89 9.50 -0.54
CA GLU A 36 -8.02 9.35 -1.70
C GLU A 36 -6.76 8.58 -1.30
N LEU A 37 -6.38 7.56 -2.06
CA LEU A 37 -5.19 6.77 -1.81
C LEU A 37 -4.44 6.39 -3.07
N THR A 38 -3.13 6.24 -2.90
CA THR A 38 -2.20 5.62 -3.85
C THR A 38 -1.57 4.41 -3.16
N PHE A 39 -1.42 3.30 -3.87
CA PHE A 39 -0.79 2.09 -3.32
C PHE A 39 0.34 1.65 -4.25
N VAL A 40 1.57 1.68 -3.76
CA VAL A 40 2.76 1.35 -4.54
C VAL A 40 3.57 0.22 -3.91
N GLU A 41 4.22 -0.57 -4.74
CA GLU A 41 5.24 -1.53 -4.33
C GLU A 41 6.61 -1.07 -4.82
N ILE A 42 7.60 -1.14 -3.94
CA ILE A 42 9.01 -0.98 -4.30
C ILE A 42 9.63 -2.37 -4.34
N HIS A 43 10.17 -2.76 -5.49
CA HIS A 43 10.84 -4.04 -5.67
C HIS A 43 12.17 -3.80 -6.40
N GLY A 44 13.28 -3.98 -5.66
CA GLY A 44 14.61 -3.57 -6.12
C GLY A 44 14.64 -2.07 -6.46
N ALA A 45 15.10 -1.74 -7.67
CA ALA A 45 15.14 -0.36 -8.16
C ALA A 45 13.84 0.11 -8.85
N LYS A 46 12.80 -0.73 -8.91
CA LYS A 46 11.56 -0.45 -9.63
C LYS A 46 10.43 -0.13 -8.64
N VAL A 47 9.52 0.74 -9.06
CA VAL A 47 8.30 1.08 -8.34
C VAL A 47 7.09 0.73 -9.21
N PHE A 48 6.12 0.05 -8.62
CA PHE A 48 4.91 -0.42 -9.31
C PHE A 48 3.66 0.16 -8.65
N ASP A 49 2.71 0.62 -9.46
CA ASP A 49 1.39 1.04 -9.01
C ASP A 49 0.47 -0.18 -8.87
N LEU A 50 0.12 -0.53 -7.63
CA LEU A 50 -0.74 -1.69 -7.34
C LEU A 50 -2.21 -1.41 -7.65
N LEU A 51 -2.63 -0.15 -7.78
CA LEU A 51 -3.99 0.21 -8.18
C LEU A 51 -4.18 0.12 -9.70
N ALA A 52 -3.08 0.04 -10.46
CA ALA A 52 -3.04 -0.12 -11.91
C ALA A 52 -2.44 -1.46 -12.34
N GLY A 53 -2.71 -2.54 -11.61
CA GLY A 53 -2.28 -3.88 -12.01
C GLY A 53 -0.76 -4.08 -12.05
N ARG A 54 -0.03 -3.39 -11.16
CA ARG A 54 1.45 -3.34 -11.12
C ARG A 54 2.08 -2.60 -12.32
N ALA A 55 1.43 -1.54 -12.82
CA ALA A 55 2.05 -0.68 -13.84
C ALA A 55 3.35 -0.05 -13.32
N LEU A 56 4.41 -0.02 -14.13
CA LEU A 56 5.68 0.61 -13.74
C LEU A 56 5.53 2.13 -13.63
N VAL A 57 5.99 2.71 -12.53
CA VAL A 57 5.99 4.15 -12.30
C VAL A 57 7.39 4.66 -11.97
N HIS A 58 7.62 5.96 -12.18
CA HIS A 58 8.94 6.56 -12.03
C HIS A 58 9.03 7.45 -10.80
N LEU A 59 10.10 7.27 -10.02
CA LEU A 59 10.51 8.23 -9.01
C LEU A 59 11.18 9.41 -9.71
N ARG A 60 10.72 10.63 -9.42
CA ARG A 60 11.32 11.85 -9.95
C ARG A 60 11.61 12.82 -8.82
N GLN A 61 12.81 13.40 -8.82
CA GLN A 61 13.17 14.46 -7.89
C GLN A 61 12.73 15.81 -8.48
N ALA A 62 12.03 16.63 -7.69
CA ALA A 62 11.71 18.00 -8.05
C ALA A 62 12.92 18.93 -7.76
N GLY A 63 12.88 20.16 -8.26
CA GLY A 63 13.95 21.14 -8.10
C GLY A 63 14.23 21.56 -6.64
N ASP A 64 13.32 21.25 -5.73
CA ASP A 64 13.47 21.46 -4.27
C ASP A 64 14.08 20.24 -3.54
N GLY A 65 14.50 19.22 -4.29
CA GLY A 65 15.09 18.00 -3.75
C GLY A 65 14.08 16.93 -3.31
N ARG A 66 12.77 17.19 -3.37
CA ARG A 66 11.74 16.21 -2.96
C ARG A 66 11.53 15.14 -4.03
N VAL A 67 11.47 13.88 -3.60
CA VAL A 67 11.17 12.75 -4.49
C VAL A 67 9.67 12.53 -4.53
N HIS A 68 9.12 12.46 -5.75
CA HIS A 68 7.72 12.17 -6.01
C HIS A 68 7.61 10.90 -6.84
N VAL A 69 6.68 10.02 -6.45
CA VAL A 69 6.21 8.96 -7.36
C VAL A 69 5.30 9.62 -8.39
N ARG A 70 5.68 9.61 -9.66
CA ARG A 70 4.89 10.19 -10.76
C ARG A 70 4.27 9.07 -11.61
N GLY A 71 3.04 9.30 -12.04
CA GLY A 71 2.28 8.33 -12.85
C GLY A 71 1.47 7.33 -12.03
N THR A 72 1.31 7.54 -10.72
CA THR A 72 0.43 6.72 -9.88
C THR A 72 -1.03 7.07 -10.10
N THR A 73 -1.86 6.03 -10.10
CA THR A 73 -3.31 6.08 -10.03
C THR A 73 -3.72 6.50 -8.63
N ARG A 74 -4.76 7.34 -8.56
CA ARG A 74 -5.43 7.73 -7.32
C ARG A 74 -6.80 7.07 -7.30
N ALA A 75 -7.03 6.23 -6.30
CA ALA A 75 -8.37 5.69 -6.04
C ALA A 75 -9.07 6.57 -5.02
N VAL A 76 -10.39 6.72 -5.16
CA VAL A 76 -11.25 7.34 -4.14
C VAL A 76 -12.13 6.26 -3.55
N ALA A 77 -11.90 5.94 -2.29
CA ALA A 77 -12.72 5.04 -1.49
C ALA A 77 -13.80 5.82 -0.73
N SER A 78 -15.01 5.28 -0.67
CA SER A 78 -16.10 5.84 0.14
C SER A 78 -16.31 4.99 1.40
N GLY A 79 -16.07 5.59 2.56
CA GLY A 79 -16.15 4.95 3.87
C GLY A 79 -15.12 3.84 4.11
N GLY A 80 -15.20 3.23 5.30
CA GLY A 80 -14.30 2.15 5.71
C GLY A 80 -14.34 0.93 4.79
N HIS A 81 -15.54 0.49 4.38
CA HIS A 81 -15.68 -0.66 3.50
C HIS A 81 -14.97 -0.44 2.15
N GLY A 82 -15.18 0.72 1.51
CA GLY A 82 -14.51 1.04 0.25
C GLY A 82 -12.99 1.07 0.40
N LEU A 83 -12.47 1.58 1.52
CA LEU A 83 -11.04 1.62 1.79
C LEU A 83 -10.46 0.19 1.89
N LEU A 84 -11.15 -0.69 2.62
CA LEU A 84 -10.73 -2.08 2.77
C LEU A 84 -10.76 -2.83 1.44
N THR A 85 -11.79 -2.63 0.61
CA THR A 85 -11.88 -3.25 -0.72
C THR A 85 -10.72 -2.84 -1.61
N VAL A 86 -10.41 -1.54 -1.70
CA VAL A 86 -9.30 -1.04 -2.54
C VAL A 86 -7.96 -1.58 -2.02
N CYS A 87 -7.71 -1.51 -0.72
CA CYS A 87 -6.46 -2.00 -0.12
C CYS A 87 -6.30 -3.52 -0.27
N SER A 88 -7.36 -4.30 -0.10
CA SER A 88 -7.33 -5.76 -0.27
C SER A 88 -6.98 -6.15 -1.71
N GLY A 89 -7.61 -5.49 -2.70
CA GLY A 89 -7.29 -5.71 -4.11
C GLY A 89 -5.83 -5.39 -4.44
N ALA A 90 -5.31 -4.27 -3.94
CA ALA A 90 -3.90 -3.89 -4.12
C ALA A 90 -2.94 -4.89 -3.45
N LEU A 91 -3.25 -5.32 -2.22
CA LEU A 91 -2.45 -6.30 -1.49
C LEU A 91 -2.39 -7.67 -2.18
N ALA A 92 -3.47 -8.07 -2.86
CA ALA A 92 -3.49 -9.31 -3.64
C ALA A 92 -2.57 -9.27 -4.88
N LEU A 93 -2.28 -8.08 -5.40
CA LEU A 93 -1.35 -7.86 -6.52
C LEU A 93 0.11 -7.70 -6.06
N ARG A 94 0.36 -7.65 -4.76
CA ARG A 94 1.71 -7.58 -4.22
C ARG A 94 2.47 -8.86 -4.58
N ALA A 95 3.72 -8.72 -5.03
CA ALA A 95 4.54 -9.88 -5.31
C ALA A 95 4.94 -10.49 -3.97
N SER A 96 4.42 -11.69 -3.66
CA SER A 96 4.97 -12.51 -2.59
C SER A 96 6.11 -13.33 -3.18
N GLU A 97 7.35 -12.89 -3.01
CA GLU A 97 8.45 -13.83 -3.14
C GLU A 97 8.37 -14.80 -1.95
N ALA A 98 8.05 -16.06 -2.26
CA ALA A 98 8.18 -17.15 -1.31
C ALA A 98 9.67 -17.42 -1.09
N THR A 99 10.27 -16.81 -0.08
CA THR A 99 11.59 -17.22 0.39
C THR A 99 11.42 -18.48 1.25
N GLU A 100 11.52 -19.66 0.63
CA GLU A 100 11.63 -21.06 1.11
C GLU A 100 10.91 -21.57 2.39
N ARG A 101 10.35 -20.75 3.28
CA ARG A 101 9.77 -21.17 4.58
C ARG A 101 8.41 -20.58 4.94
N ASN A 102 7.72 -19.91 4.03
CA ASN A 102 6.37 -19.41 4.32
C ASN A 102 5.33 -20.28 3.62
N HIS A 103 5.01 -21.43 4.21
CA HIS A 103 3.67 -21.99 4.03
C HIS A 103 2.73 -21.11 4.86
N ALA A 104 1.76 -20.47 4.21
CA ALA A 104 0.66 -19.84 4.91
C ALA A 104 -0.10 -20.93 5.67
N SER A 105 -0.13 -20.82 7.00
CA SER A 105 -1.04 -21.55 7.88
C SER A 105 -2.15 -20.61 8.35
#